data_AF-A0A7L0H666-F1
#
_entry.id   AF-A0A7L0H666-F1
#
_cell.length_a   1.000
_cell.length_b   1.000
_cell.length_c   1.000
_cell.angle_alpha   90.00
_cell.angle_beta   90.00
_cell.angle_gamma   90.00
#
_symmetry.space_group_name_H-M   'P 1'
#
loop_
_entity.id
_entity.type
_entity.pdbx_description
1 polymer ?
#
loop_
_entity_poly.entity_id
_entity_poly.type
_entity_poly.pdbx_seq_one_letter_code
_entity_poly.pdbx_strand_id
1 'polypeptide(L)'
;VAARGRNISVNGVTVPEGQPYLHNGISVTWLGDWVTVASGLGVRVSSDGGQAVTVRVDAELWGGTRGLCGPYNDDPADDFLQPGGDVAPFAASFGNSWKIP
;
A
#
# COMPACT_ATOMS: atom_id res chain seq x y z
N VAL A 1 10.42 -0.11 -5.38
CA VAL A 1 10.70 0.50 -4.05
C VAL A 1 10.63 -0.61 -3.02
N ALA A 2 11.55 -0.65 -2.06
CA ALA A 2 11.47 -1.54 -0.90
C ALA A 2 11.55 -0.71 0.39
N ALA A 3 10.72 -1.06 1.37
CA ALA A 3 10.64 -0.39 2.66
C ALA A 3 10.72 -1.41 3.79
N ARG A 4 11.54 -1.14 4.80
CA ARG A 4 11.60 -1.92 6.04
C ARG A 4 11.69 -0.96 7.22
N GLY A 5 10.58 -0.77 7.92
CA GLY A 5 10.43 0.35 8.85
C GLY A 5 10.63 1.67 8.09
N ARG A 6 11.53 2.52 8.59
CA ARG A 6 11.87 3.82 7.98
C ARG A 6 13.02 3.75 6.96
N ASN A 7 13.60 2.57 6.74
CA ASN A 7 14.65 2.39 5.74
C ASN A 7 14.03 2.14 4.35
N ILE A 8 14.24 3.09 3.44
CA ILE A 8 13.67 3.08 2.09
C ILE A 8 14.78 2.89 1.06
N SER A 9 14.51 2.05 0.07
CA SER A 9 15.36 1.94 -1.13
C SER A 9 14.53 2.00 -2.41
N VAL A 10 15.07 2.68 -3.41
CA VAL A 10 14.48 2.78 -4.75
C VAL A 10 15.48 2.17 -5.73
N ASN A 11 15.09 1.09 -6.41
CA ASN A 11 15.93 0.34 -7.34
C ASN A 11 17.30 -0.06 -6.75
N GLY A 12 17.32 -0.46 -5.47
CA GLY A 12 18.54 -0.86 -4.75
C GLY A 12 19.36 0.30 -4.17
N VAL A 13 19.02 1.55 -4.47
CA VAL A 13 19.67 2.74 -3.90
C VAL A 13 18.93 3.18 -2.64
N THR A 14 19.64 3.26 -1.52
CA THR A 14 19.09 3.76 -0.26
C THR A 14 18.74 5.25 -0.38
N VAL A 15 17.55 5.62 0.11
CA VAL A 15 17.15 7.01 0.25
C VAL A 15 17.44 7.46 1.68
N PRO A 16 18.29 8.49 1.90
CA PRO A 16 18.57 9.00 3.23
C PRO A 16 17.29 9.48 3.92
N GLU A 17 17.11 9.07 5.17
CA GLU A 17 15.98 9.50 5.97
C GLU A 17 15.96 11.03 6.14
N GLY A 18 14.76 11.61 6.05
CA GLY A 18 14.55 13.05 6.19
C GLY A 18 14.87 13.88 4.94
N GLN A 19 15.41 13.27 3.87
CA GLN A 19 15.68 13.97 2.61
C GLN A 19 14.62 13.65 1.57
N PRO A 20 13.90 14.64 1.01
CA PRO A 20 12.94 14.37 -0.04
C PRO A 20 13.61 13.74 -1.26
N TYR A 21 12.98 12.71 -1.81
CA TYR A 21 13.44 12.03 -3.01
C TYR A 21 12.38 12.14 -4.10
N LEU A 22 12.81 12.39 -5.34
CA LEU A 22 11.96 12.36 -6.52
C LEU A 22 12.75 11.80 -7.70
N HIS A 23 12.29 10.68 -8.25
CA HIS A 23 12.89 10.09 -9.44
C HIS A 23 11.89 9.19 -10.16
N ASN A 24 11.78 9.34 -11.49
CA ASN A 24 10.94 8.50 -12.37
C ASN A 24 9.51 8.29 -11.85
N GLY A 25 8.86 9.37 -11.41
CA GLY A 25 7.48 9.31 -10.90
C GLY A 25 7.33 8.65 -9.53
N ILE A 26 8.41 8.33 -8.83
CA ILE A 26 8.41 7.94 -7.41
C ILE A 26 8.87 9.13 -6.58
N SER A 27 8.10 9.48 -5.54
CA SER A 27 8.56 10.39 -4.51
C SER A 27 8.60 9.72 -3.15
N VAL A 28 9.55 10.15 -2.31
CA VAL A 28 9.61 9.78 -0.90
C VAL A 28 9.69 11.06 -0.07
N THR A 29 8.78 11.21 0.89
CA THR A 29 8.71 12.37 1.78
C THR A 29 8.58 11.93 3.23
N TRP A 30 9.21 12.69 4.12
CA TRP A 30 9.15 12.47 5.57
C TRP A 30 8.37 13.62 6.20
N LEU A 31 7.36 13.29 6.99
CA LEU A 31 6.55 14.26 7.73
C LEU A 31 6.40 13.77 9.17
N GLY A 32 7.18 14.36 10.07
CA GLY A 32 7.28 13.89 11.46
C GLY A 32 7.75 12.43 11.49
N ASP A 33 6.93 11.56 12.07
CA ASP A 33 7.23 10.13 12.17
C ASP A 33 6.86 9.31 10.94
N TRP A 34 6.16 9.92 9.99
CA TRP A 34 5.66 9.23 8.83
C TRP A 34 6.60 9.36 7.64
N VAL A 35 6.85 8.26 6.95
CA VAL A 35 7.42 8.23 5.61
C VAL A 35 6.31 7.93 4.61
N THR A 36 6.24 8.70 3.53
CA THR A 36 5.29 8.49 2.44
C THR A 36 6.03 8.21 1.15
N VAL A 37 5.68 7.11 0.50
CA VAL A 37 6.09 6.80 -0.87
C VAL A 37 4.89 7.05 -1.78
N ALA A 38 5.04 7.94 -2.76
CA ALA A 38 4.03 8.18 -3.78
C ALA A 38 4.52 7.70 -5.15
N SER A 39 3.60 7.21 -5.96
CA SER A 39 3.82 6.87 -7.37
C SER A 39 2.95 7.72 -8.27
N GLY A 40 3.46 8.08 -9.45
CA GLY A 40 2.68 8.68 -10.54
C GLY A 40 1.55 7.80 -11.08
N LEU A 41 1.44 6.55 -10.61
CA LEU A 41 0.32 5.63 -10.88
C LEU A 41 -0.90 5.87 -9.96
N GLY A 42 -0.89 6.95 -9.16
CA GLY A 42 -2.00 7.30 -8.27
C GLY A 42 -2.05 6.47 -6.99
N VAL A 43 -0.92 5.92 -6.54
CA VAL A 43 -0.82 5.17 -5.28
C VAL A 43 0.12 5.88 -4.31
N ARG A 44 -0.32 6.02 -3.06
CA ARG A 44 0.45 6.58 -1.95
C ARG A 44 0.39 5.65 -0.76
N VAL A 45 1.57 5.29 -0.25
CA VAL A 45 1.71 4.46 0.96
C VAL A 45 2.45 5.27 2.01
N SER A 46 1.84 5.43 3.17
CA SER A 46 2.42 6.13 4.32
C SER A 46 2.58 5.16 5.48
N SER A 47 3.71 5.18 6.18
CA SER A 47 3.94 4.38 7.39
C SER A 47 4.66 5.19 8.46
N ASP A 48 4.34 4.93 9.72
CA ASP A 48 5.05 5.46 10.90
C ASP A 48 6.36 4.69 11.21
N GLY A 49 6.65 3.65 10.43
CA GLY A 49 7.77 2.74 10.68
C GLY A 49 7.52 1.69 11.76
N GLY A 50 6.33 1.70 12.38
CA GLY A 50 5.86 0.76 13.38
C GLY A 50 4.75 -0.13 12.84
N GLN A 51 3.52 0.08 13.34
CA GLN A 51 2.36 -0.76 13.02
C GLN A 51 1.36 -0.06 12.11
N ALA A 52 1.45 1.26 11.96
CA ALA A 52 0.47 2.01 11.19
C ALA A 52 0.91 2.12 9.73
N VAL A 53 0.01 1.73 8.84
CA VAL A 53 0.16 1.89 7.39
C VAL A 53 -1.14 2.46 6.84
N THR A 54 -1.02 3.51 6.03
CA THR A 54 -2.14 4.08 5.27
C THR A 54 -1.84 3.93 3.79
N VAL A 55 -2.81 3.40 3.05
CA VAL A 55 -2.78 3.36 1.59
C VAL A 55 -3.85 4.32 1.08
N ARG A 56 -3.49 5.19 0.14
CA ARG A 56 -4.41 6.04 -0.60
C ARG A 56 -4.23 5.75 -2.08
N VAL A 57 -5.35 5.60 -2.77
CA VAL A 57 -5.43 5.40 -4.21
C VAL A 57 -6.26 6.51 -4.83
N ASP A 58 -5.89 6.93 -6.03
CA ASP A 58 -6.65 7.91 -6.80
C ASP A 58 -7.87 7.25 -7.46
N ALA A 59 -8.86 8.05 -7.86
CA ALA A 59 -10.18 7.56 -8.31
C ALA A 59 -10.11 6.72 -9.58
N GLU A 60 -9.07 6.89 -10.40
CA GLU A 60 -8.80 6.11 -11.60
C GLU A 60 -8.59 4.61 -11.31
N LEU A 61 -8.32 4.24 -10.05
CA LEU A 61 -8.16 2.86 -9.60
C LEU A 61 -9.46 2.21 -9.09
N TRP A 62 -10.61 2.87 -9.23
CA TRP A 62 -11.93 2.34 -8.84
C TRP A 62 -12.19 0.94 -9.42
N GLY A 63 -12.56 -0.01 -8.56
CA GLY A 63 -12.80 -1.41 -8.92
C GLY A 63 -11.54 -2.20 -9.30
N GLY A 64 -10.38 -1.56 -9.36
CA GLY A 64 -9.13 -2.11 -9.86
C GLY A 64 -8.18 -2.63 -8.79
N THR A 65 -8.43 -2.34 -7.50
CA THR A 65 -7.56 -2.77 -6.41
C THR A 65 -7.79 -4.24 -6.08
N ARG A 66 -6.75 -4.93 -5.60
CA ARG A 66 -6.86 -6.31 -5.11
C ARG A 66 -5.94 -6.45 -3.89
N GLY A 67 -6.40 -7.15 -2.87
CA GLY A 67 -5.67 -7.33 -1.62
C GLY A 67 -6.54 -7.11 -0.39
N LEU A 68 -5.88 -6.93 0.76
CA LEU A 68 -6.55 -6.77 2.06
C LEU A 68 -7.40 -5.50 2.19
N CYS A 69 -7.24 -4.53 1.30
CA CYS A 69 -8.06 -3.31 1.25
C CYS A 69 -9.29 -3.42 0.33
N GLY A 70 -9.61 -4.63 -0.16
CA GLY A 70 -10.77 -4.88 -1.00
C GLY A 70 -10.63 -4.34 -2.43
N PRO A 71 -11.72 -4.36 -3.21
CA PRO A 71 -11.73 -3.97 -4.63
C PRO A 71 -11.94 -2.48 -4.92
N TYR A 72 -12.17 -1.63 -3.89
CA TYR A 72 -12.39 -0.18 -4.04
C TYR A 72 -13.54 0.17 -5.01
N ASN A 73 -14.74 -0.34 -4.72
CA ASN A 73 -15.93 -0.19 -5.56
C ASN A 73 -17.19 0.24 -4.78
N ASP A 74 -17.05 0.61 -3.50
CA ASP A 74 -18.14 1.03 -2.59
C ASP A 74 -19.20 -0.06 -2.34
N ASP A 75 -18.85 -1.34 -2.57
CA ASP A 75 -19.68 -2.49 -2.19
C ASP A 75 -19.07 -3.24 -0.99
N PRO A 76 -19.58 -3.03 0.24
CA PRO A 76 -19.05 -3.74 1.40
C PRO A 76 -19.33 -5.26 1.38
N ALA A 77 -20.19 -5.75 0.47
CA ALA A 77 -20.48 -7.18 0.36
C ALA A 77 -19.33 -7.99 -0.26
N ASP A 78 -18.42 -7.35 -1.01
CA ASP A 78 -17.29 -8.01 -1.68
C ASP A 78 -15.91 -7.59 -1.14
N ASP A 79 -15.84 -6.82 -0.06
CA ASP A 79 -14.58 -6.40 0.57
C ASP A 79 -13.68 -7.58 0.99
N PHE A 80 -14.27 -8.75 1.25
CA PHE A 80 -13.55 -9.99 1.55
C PHE A 80 -13.26 -10.86 0.31
N LEU A 81 -13.18 -10.26 -0.88
CA LEU A 81 -12.81 -10.93 -2.13
C LEU A 81 -11.40 -11.55 -2.05
N GLN A 82 -11.35 -12.87 -2.17
CA GLN A 82 -10.12 -13.66 -2.10
C GLN A 82 -9.40 -13.67 -3.47
N PRO A 83 -8.11 -14.05 -3.52
CA PRO A 83 -7.38 -14.17 -4.78
C PRO A 83 -8.02 -15.13 -5.79
N GLY A 84 -8.79 -16.12 -5.31
CA GLY A 84 -9.51 -17.10 -6.13
C GLY A 84 -10.81 -16.58 -6.75
N GLY A 85 -11.27 -15.38 -6.36
CA GLY A 85 -12.50 -14.75 -6.86
C GLY A 85 -13.76 -15.05 -6.04
N ASP A 86 -13.67 -15.87 -5.00
CA ASP A 86 -14.73 -16.09 -4.01
C ASP A 86 -14.66 -15.08 -2.85
N VAL A 87 -15.78 -14.83 -2.18
CA VAL A 87 -15.85 -13.93 -1.02
C VAL A 87 -15.79 -14.75 0.26
N ALA A 88 -14.84 -14.44 1.13
CA ALA A 88 -14.67 -15.17 2.38
C ALA A 88 -15.80 -14.83 3.37
N PRO A 89 -16.31 -15.80 4.14
CA PRO A 89 -17.36 -15.54 5.13
C PRO A 89 -16.82 -14.83 6.40
N PHE A 90 -15.51 -14.86 6.64
CA PHE A 90 -14.90 -14.32 7.85
C PHE A 90 -13.62 -13.54 7.55
N ALA A 91 -13.37 -12.49 8.35
CA ALA A 91 -12.17 -11.65 8.22
C ALA A 91 -10.87 -12.46 8.38
N ALA A 92 -10.86 -13.46 9.27
CA ALA A 92 -9.67 -14.29 9.50
C ALA A 92 -9.35 -15.18 8.28
N SER A 93 -10.36 -15.78 7.64
CA SER A 93 -10.15 -16.57 6.43
C SER A 93 -9.76 -15.69 5.24
N PHE A 94 -10.36 -14.51 5.12
CA PHE A 94 -9.96 -13.48 4.16
C PHE A 94 -8.50 -13.10 4.33
N GLY A 95 -8.10 -12.70 5.54
CA GLY A 95 -6.73 -12.29 5.85
C GLY A 95 -5.70 -13.37 5.54
N ASN A 96 -6.01 -14.63 5.87
CA ASN A 96 -5.13 -15.76 5.58
C ASN A 96 -5.01 -16.07 4.07
N SER A 97 -6.05 -15.79 3.27
CA SER A 97 -6.05 -16.06 1.83
C SER A 97 -5.07 -15.20 1.04
N TRP A 98 -4.72 -14.02 1.56
CA TRP A 98 -3.79 -13.06 0.93
C TRP A 98 -2.34 -13.22 1.40
N LYS A 99 -2.04 -14.26 2.19
CA LYS A 99 -0.67 -14.54 2.63
C LYS A 99 0.21 -14.89 1.42
N ILE A 100 1.29 -14.12 1.24
CA ILE A 100 2.32 -14.41 0.25
C ILE A 100 3.29 -15.46 0.84
N PRO A 101 3.71 -16.50 0.08
CA PRO A 101 4.68 -17.51 0.52
C PRO A 101 6.03 -16.94 0.96
#